data_AF-A0AAE8ZSE3-F1
#
_entry.id   AF-A0AAE8ZSE3-F1
#
_cell.length_a   1.000
_cell.length_b   1.000
_cell.length_c   1.000
_cell.angle_alpha   90.00
_cell.angle_beta   90.00
_cell.angle_gamma   90.00
#
_symmetry.space_group_name_H-M   'P 1'
#
loop_
_entity.id
_entity.type
_entity.pdbx_description
1 polymer ?
#
loop_
_entity_poly.entity_id
_entity_poly.type
_entity_poly.pdbx_seq_one_letter_code
_entity_poly.pdbx_strand_id
1 'polypeptide(L)'
;MGCLISQLYLGKAIFTHQSGASQNEKQQSQFEYMVSTMNATIPEEMIEMSRHGRRCQLNFDFLKNRQENNNQDLLMNLMREDTDLPLFEFLKFVLIFNPTQRPSFEEVLNHEFLTNF
;
A
#
# COMPACT_ATOMS: atom_id res chain seq x y z
N MET A 1 7.89 7.13 -3.64
CA MET A 1 9.05 7.09 -2.72
C MET A 1 9.03 5.86 -1.84
N GLY A 2 7.97 5.59 -1.07
CA GLY A 2 7.85 4.39 -0.23
C GLY A 2 8.24 3.07 -0.91
N CYS A 3 7.70 2.77 -2.10
CA CYS A 3 8.03 1.54 -2.83
C CYS A 3 9.53 1.39 -3.14
N LEU A 4 10.22 2.50 -3.42
CA LEU A 4 11.66 2.48 -3.72
C LEU A 4 12.48 2.25 -2.46
N ILE A 5 12.17 2.97 -1.37
CA ILE A 5 12.86 2.80 -0.08
C ILE A 5 12.68 1.37 0.43
N SER A 6 11.46 0.84 0.37
CA SER A 6 11.20 -0.56 0.73
C SER A 6 11.98 -1.54 -0.15
N GLN A 7 12.14 -1.24 -1.45
CA GLN A 7 12.88 -2.12 -2.36
C GLN A 7 14.38 -2.09 -2.09
N LEU A 8 14.95 -0.93 -1.78
CA LEU A 8 16.35 -0.80 -1.38
C LEU A 8 16.65 -1.62 -0.11
N TYR A 9 15.72 -1.63 0.84
CA TYR A 9 15.85 -2.40 2.07
C TYR A 9 15.60 -3.91 1.86
N LEU A 10 14.49 -4.28 1.22
CA LEU A 10 14.09 -5.68 1.05
C LEU A 10 14.87 -6.43 -0.04
N GLY A 11 15.54 -5.70 -0.93
CA GLY A 11 16.17 -6.25 -2.15
C GLY A 11 15.17 -6.67 -3.24
N LYS A 12 13.87 -6.45 -3.02
CA LYS A 12 12.77 -6.78 -3.93
C LYS A 12 11.64 -5.78 -3.79
N ALA A 13 10.85 -5.61 -4.85
CA ALA A 13 9.72 -4.69 -4.83
C ALA A 13 8.64 -5.16 -3.83
N ILE A 14 8.11 -4.22 -3.05
CA ILE A 14 7.15 -4.50 -1.97
C ILE A 14 5.76 -4.88 -2.51
N PHE A 15 5.41 -4.40 -3.70
CA PHE A 15 4.15 -4.71 -4.36
C PHE A 15 4.40 -5.31 -5.73
N THR A 16 4.55 -6.62 -5.79
CA THR A 16 4.64 -7.35 -7.06
C THR A 16 3.73 -8.55 -7.04
N HIS A 17 2.51 -8.34 -7.53
CA HIS A 17 1.57 -9.43 -7.73
C HIS A 17 0.86 -9.23 -9.06
N GLN A 18 1.17 -10.09 -10.02
CA GLN A 18 0.58 -10.04 -11.35
C GLN A 18 0.05 -11.43 -11.68
N SER A 19 -1.19 -11.67 -11.28
CA SER A 19 -1.93 -12.88 -11.62
C SER A 19 -2.98 -12.57 -12.70
N GLY A 20 -3.30 -13.55 -13.54
CA GLY A 20 -4.29 -13.43 -14.61
C GLY A 20 -3.71 -13.23 -16.01
N ALA A 21 -4.58 -13.37 -17.02
CA ALA A 21 -4.21 -13.38 -18.44
C ALA A 21 -4.28 -11.99 -19.07
N SER A 22 -5.25 -11.17 -18.65
CA SER A 22 -5.50 -9.83 -19.15
C SER A 22 -4.83 -8.74 -18.30
N GLN A 23 -4.67 -7.55 -18.88
CA GLN A 23 -4.14 -6.40 -18.14
C GLN A 23 -5.05 -5.98 -16.98
N ASN A 24 -6.37 -6.10 -17.14
CA ASN A 24 -7.33 -5.78 -16.08
C ASN A 24 -7.17 -6.75 -14.90
N GLU A 25 -7.07 -8.07 -15.15
CA GLU A 25 -6.85 -9.06 -14.09
C GLU A 25 -5.50 -8.85 -13.35
N LYS A 26 -4.45 -8.47 -14.08
CA LYS A 26 -3.16 -8.12 -13.47
C LYS A 26 -3.26 -6.87 -12.59
N GLN A 27 -3.99 -5.85 -13.03
CA GLN A 27 -4.23 -4.64 -12.23
C GLN A 27 -5.11 -4.94 -11.00
N GLN A 28 -6.13 -5.78 -11.16
CA GLN A 28 -7.00 -6.24 -10.09
C GLN A 28 -6.20 -6.99 -9.01
N SER A 29 -5.42 -8.00 -9.42
CA SER A 29 -4.61 -8.80 -8.50
C SER A 29 -3.51 -7.96 -7.81
N GLN A 30 -2.89 -7.03 -8.53
CA GLN A 30 -1.96 -6.06 -7.95
C GLN A 30 -2.64 -5.16 -6.91
N PHE A 31 -3.84 -4.65 -7.21
CA PHE A 31 -4.59 -3.80 -6.29
C PHE A 31 -4.99 -4.56 -5.03
N GLU A 32 -5.58 -5.75 -5.16
CA GLU A 32 -5.93 -6.62 -4.04
C GLU A 32 -4.71 -6.91 -3.15
N TYR A 33 -3.57 -7.21 -3.76
CA TYR A 33 -2.31 -7.43 -3.05
C TYR A 33 -1.85 -6.19 -2.29
N MET A 34 -1.84 -5.01 -2.92
CA MET A 34 -1.44 -3.78 -2.23
C MET A 34 -2.35 -3.48 -1.02
N VAL A 35 -3.67 -3.62 -1.20
CA VAL A 35 -4.63 -3.32 -0.12
C VAL A 35 -4.49 -4.37 0.99
N SER A 36 -4.18 -5.64 0.69
CA SER A 36 -3.97 -6.67 1.71
C SER A 36 -2.63 -6.48 2.43
N THR A 37 -1.56 -6.13 1.70
CA THR A 37 -0.25 -5.87 2.28
C THR A 37 -0.28 -4.75 3.31
N MET A 38 -1.00 -3.68 3.00
CA MET A 38 -1.10 -2.51 3.89
C MET A 38 -2.25 -2.58 4.89
N ASN A 39 -3.04 -3.66 4.88
CA ASN A 39 -4.34 -3.76 5.55
C ASN A 39 -5.20 -2.49 5.40
N ALA A 40 -5.19 -1.88 4.22
CA ALA A 40 -5.72 -0.55 4.02
C ALA A 40 -7.26 -0.55 3.94
N THR A 41 -7.88 0.45 4.56
CA THR A 41 -9.29 0.78 4.32
C THR A 41 -9.36 1.78 3.18
N ILE A 42 -10.09 1.45 2.12
CA ILE A 42 -10.26 2.31 0.95
C ILE A 42 -11.53 3.13 1.13
N PRO A 43 -11.46 4.48 1.15
CA PRO A 43 -12.64 5.32 1.30
C PRO A 43 -13.62 5.14 0.13
N GLU A 44 -14.92 5.10 0.43
CA GLU A 44 -15.96 4.95 -0.61
C GLU A 44 -15.91 6.08 -1.64
N GLU A 45 -15.65 7.32 -1.20
CA GLU A 45 -15.47 8.47 -2.09
C GLU A 45 -14.39 8.23 -3.15
N MET A 46 -13.29 7.56 -2.78
CA MET A 46 -12.23 7.22 -3.72
C MET A 46 -12.69 6.16 -4.75
N ILE A 47 -13.52 5.21 -4.33
CA ILE A 47 -14.13 4.21 -5.22
C ILE A 47 -15.07 4.89 -6.20
N GLU A 48 -15.96 5.76 -5.72
CA GLU A 48 -16.89 6.53 -6.55
C GLU A 48 -16.15 7.40 -7.58
N MET A 49 -15.13 8.14 -7.13
CA MET A 49 -14.29 8.96 -8.00
C MET A 49 -13.52 8.13 -9.03
N SER A 50 -13.07 6.92 -8.68
CA SER A 50 -12.39 6.03 -9.64
C SER A 50 -13.32 5.57 -10.77
N ARG A 51 -14.61 5.41 -10.48
CA ARG A 51 -15.63 5.03 -11.47
C ARG A 51 -16.07 6.20 -12.34
N HIS A 52 -15.84 7.44 -11.89
CA HIS A 52 -16.17 8.64 -12.63
C HIS A 52 -15.45 8.62 -14.01
N GLY A 53 -16.24 8.77 -15.08
CA GLY A 53 -15.72 8.69 -16.46
C GLY A 53 -15.45 7.28 -17.01
N ARG A 54 -15.88 6.20 -16.32
CA ARG A 54 -15.78 4.78 -16.77
C ARG A 54 -14.36 4.31 -17.12
N ARG A 55 -13.33 4.93 -16.54
CA ARG A 55 -11.92 4.59 -16.80
C ARG A 55 -11.40 3.45 -15.94
N CYS A 56 -11.94 3.29 -14.73
CA CYS A 56 -11.62 2.16 -13.85
C CYS A 56 -12.61 1.02 -14.10
N GLN A 57 -12.07 -0.17 -14.39
CA GLN A 57 -12.83 -1.40 -14.58
C GLN A 57 -12.53 -2.44 -13.48
N LEU A 58 -11.85 -2.02 -12.42
CA LEU A 58 -11.53 -2.90 -11.29
C LEU A 58 -12.80 -3.24 -10.51
N ASN A 59 -12.83 -4.45 -9.99
CA ASN A 59 -13.87 -4.92 -9.08
C ASN A 59 -13.49 -4.54 -7.65
N PHE A 60 -14.41 -3.86 -6.95
CA PHE A 60 -14.23 -3.42 -5.56
C PHE A 60 -14.99 -4.29 -4.55
N ASP A 61 -15.74 -5.30 -4.99
CA ASP A 61 -16.55 -6.15 -4.10
C ASP A 61 -15.69 -6.93 -3.08
N PHE A 62 -14.41 -7.18 -3.38
CA PHE A 62 -13.48 -7.79 -2.43
C PHE A 62 -13.27 -6.94 -1.17
N LEU A 63 -13.52 -5.62 -1.22
CA LEU A 63 -13.43 -4.73 -0.06
C LEU A 63 -14.58 -4.94 0.92
N LYS A 64 -15.75 -5.39 0.45
CA LYS A 64 -16.96 -5.58 1.29
C LYS A 64 -16.85 -6.82 2.19
N ASN A 65 -16.16 -7.86 1.71
CA ASN A 65 -16.04 -9.15 2.38
C ASN A 65 -14.77 -9.28 3.24
N ARG A 66 -14.10 -8.17 3.56
CA ARG A 66 -12.86 -8.15 4.34
C ARG A 66 -13.03 -8.44 5.84
N GLN A 67 -14.19 -8.90 6.29
CA GLN A 67 -14.48 -9.17 7.71
C GLN A 67 -13.34 -9.95 8.39
N GLU A 68 -12.58 -9.20 9.20
CA GLU A 68 -11.80 -9.52 10.42
C GLU A 68 -10.82 -10.71 10.44
N ASN A 69 -10.79 -11.60 9.45
CA ASN A 69 -10.06 -12.88 9.56
C ASN A 69 -8.58 -12.85 9.21
N ASN A 70 -7.99 -11.70 8.86
CA ASN A 70 -6.54 -11.57 8.68
C ASN A 70 -6.10 -10.11 8.86
N ASN A 71 -6.26 -9.58 10.07
CA ASN A 71 -5.60 -8.34 10.56
C ASN A 71 -4.06 -8.47 10.66
N GLN A 72 -3.46 -9.40 9.91
CA GLN A 72 -2.02 -9.42 9.74
C GLN A 72 -1.68 -8.34 8.73
N ASP A 73 -1.24 -7.20 9.24
CA ASP A 73 -0.54 -6.19 8.47
C ASP A 73 0.68 -6.86 7.83
N LEU A 74 0.52 -7.42 6.62
CA LEU A 74 1.55 -8.23 5.98
C LEU A 74 2.81 -7.41 5.72
N LEU A 75 2.70 -6.08 5.70
CA LEU A 75 3.82 -5.17 5.71
C LEU A 75 4.73 -5.45 6.92
N MET A 76 4.18 -5.54 8.13
CA MET A 76 4.96 -5.82 9.35
C MET A 76 5.58 -7.21 9.33
N ASN A 77 4.94 -8.19 8.66
CA ASN A 77 5.51 -9.52 8.48
C ASN A 77 6.77 -9.54 7.59
N LEU A 78 7.12 -8.43 6.92
CA LEU A 78 8.35 -8.30 6.14
C LEU A 78 9.54 -7.83 6.99
N MET A 79 9.33 -7.44 8.25
CA MET A 79 10.41 -7.15 9.20
C MET A 79 11.24 -8.40 9.44
N ARG A 80 12.56 -8.23 9.50
CA ARG A 80 13.49 -9.32 9.84
C ARG A 80 13.81 -9.31 11.32
N GLU A 81 13.94 -8.12 11.89
CA GLU A 81 14.27 -7.86 13.28
C GLU A 81 13.46 -6.66 13.80
N ASP A 82 13.31 -6.56 15.14
CA ASP A 82 12.60 -5.43 15.77
C ASP A 82 13.29 -4.08 15.49
N THR A 83 14.59 -4.09 15.21
CA THR A 83 15.38 -2.91 14.81
C THR A 83 14.92 -2.31 13.48
N ASP A 84 14.16 -3.05 12.67
CA ASP A 84 13.58 -2.56 11.42
C ASP A 84 12.32 -1.71 11.63
N LEU A 85 11.74 -1.72 12.84
CA LEU A 85 10.47 -1.07 13.15
C LEU A 85 10.38 0.39 12.64
N PRO A 86 11.40 1.26 12.82
CA PRO A 86 11.32 2.64 12.35
C PRO A 86 11.14 2.76 10.82
N LEU A 87 11.73 1.85 10.04
CA LEU A 87 11.52 1.81 8.60
C LEU A 87 10.07 1.45 8.27
N PHE A 88 9.50 0.47 8.96
CA PHE A 88 8.15 0.00 8.66
C PHE A 88 7.08 0.98 9.11
N GLU A 89 7.29 1.70 10.21
CA GLU A 89 6.47 2.85 10.61
C GLU A 89 6.56 3.98 9.57
N PHE A 90 7.78 4.29 9.10
CA PHE A 90 7.96 5.23 8.00
C PHE A 90 7.25 4.78 6.70
N LEU A 91 7.28 3.49 6.37
CA LEU A 91 6.57 2.95 5.20
C LEU A 91 5.05 3.13 5.33
N LYS A 92 4.47 2.93 6.53
CA LYS A 92 3.04 3.21 6.78
C LYS A 92 2.70 4.68 6.58
N PHE A 93 3.59 5.57 7.02
CA PHE A 93 3.44 7.02 6.85
C PHE A 93 3.42 7.43 5.37
N VAL A 94 4.29 6.85 4.53
CA VAL A 94 4.40 7.27 3.12
C VAL A 94 3.52 6.49 2.13
N LEU A 95 3.09 5.27 2.47
CA LEU A 95 2.30 4.38 1.60
C LEU A 95 0.79 4.45 1.87
N ILE A 96 0.24 5.66 1.96
CA ILE A 96 -1.20 5.87 2.17
C ILE A 96 -1.94 5.83 0.82
N PHE A 97 -3.02 5.05 0.73
CA PHE A 97 -3.82 4.93 -0.48
C PHE A 97 -4.48 6.25 -0.88
N ASN A 98 -5.18 6.87 0.08
CA ASN A 98 -5.84 8.16 -0.14
C ASN A 98 -4.78 9.25 -0.41
N PRO A 99 -4.72 9.81 -1.63
CA PRO A 99 -3.68 10.77 -1.98
C PRO A 99 -3.76 12.07 -1.17
N THR A 100 -4.93 12.46 -0.66
CA THR A 100 -5.07 13.70 0.14
C THR A 100 -4.51 13.57 1.56
N GLN A 101 -4.29 12.33 2.01
CA GLN A 101 -3.70 12.01 3.31
C GLN A 101 -2.22 11.64 3.21
N ARG A 102 -1.68 11.50 1.98
CA ARG A 102 -0.25 11.23 1.83
C ARG A 102 0.56 12.44 2.27
N PRO A 103 1.68 12.22 2.98
CA PRO A 103 2.57 13.30 3.32
C PRO A 103 3.16 13.92 2.05
N SER A 104 3.33 15.22 2.10
CA SER A 104 4.13 15.98 1.17
C SER A 104 5.61 15.56 1.23
N PHE A 105 6.37 15.94 0.22
CA PHE A 105 7.80 15.65 0.21
C PHE A 105 8.56 16.32 1.38
N GLU A 106 8.15 17.53 1.76
CA GLU A 106 8.75 18.26 2.89
C GLU A 106 8.47 17.56 4.23
N GLU A 107 7.25 17.07 4.46
CA GLU A 107 6.93 16.29 5.65
C GLU A 107 7.73 14.98 5.71
N VAL A 108 7.95 14.32 4.56
CA VAL A 108 8.78 13.12 4.51
C VAL A 108 10.24 13.43 4.87
N LEU A 109 10.82 14.50 4.35
CA LEU A 109 12.22 14.85 4.64
C LEU A 109 12.47 15.16 6.12
N ASN A 110 11.44 15.62 6.83
CA ASN A 110 11.50 15.92 8.27
C ASN A 110 11.05 14.76 9.16
N HIS A 111 10.72 13.59 8.60
CA HIS A 111 10.33 12.42 9.37
C HIS A 111 11.54 11.85 10.12
N GLU A 112 11.34 11.44 11.38
CA GLU A 112 12.41 11.00 12.28
C GLU A 112 13.30 9.88 11.72
N PHE A 113 12.73 8.95 10.96
CA PHE A 113 13.45 7.91 10.23
C PHE A 113 14.57 8.44 9.31
N LEU A 114 14.39 9.63 8.73
CA LEU A 114 15.37 10.26 7.84
C LEU A 114 16.23 11.32 8.53
N THR A 115 16.01 11.63 9.81
CA THR A 115 16.73 12.71 10.50
C THR A 115 17.47 12.25 11.76
N ASN A 116 17.07 11.12 12.37
CA ASN A 116 17.73 10.56 13.54
C ASN A 116 18.92 9.67 13.14
N PHE A 117 20.03 10.30 12.79
CA PHE A 117 21.34 9.65 12.56
C PHE A 117 22.39 10.08 13.57
#